data_AF-A0A9X4XCL2-F1
#
_entry.id   AF-A0A9X4XCL2-F1
#
_cell.length_a   1.000
_cell.length_b   1.000
_cell.length_c   1.000
_cell.angle_alpha   90.00
_cell.angle_beta   90.00
_cell.angle_gamma   90.00
#
_symmetry.space_group_name_H-M   'P 1'
#
loop_
_entity.id
_entity.type
_entity.pdbx_description
1 polymer ?
#
loop_
_entity_poly.entity_id
_entity_poly.type
_entity_poly.pdbx_seq_one_letter_code
_entity_poly.pdbx_strand_id
1 'polypeptide(L)'
;MSPDILLKIETALKASNLLTNSQLTLLCSKLSSYERGSIIFPSIVKRHLGVSLAKSYEILNVLVDVEILKVCFQLQCGEYNCSETYRHIFDEINEIPKWLTCEHCGSKFNIVKDTKVIFKVK
;
A
#
# COMPACT_ATOMS: atom_id res chain seq x y z
N MET A 1 10.65 10.31 5.27
CA MET A 1 10.14 11.37 4.35
C MET A 1 10.69 12.72 4.80
N SER A 2 10.88 13.69 3.91
CA SER A 2 11.35 15.03 4.31
C SER A 2 10.24 15.84 5.02
N PRO A 3 10.59 16.87 5.81
CA PRO A 3 9.60 17.73 6.46
C PRO A 3 8.60 18.37 5.49
N ASP A 4 9.05 18.81 4.32
CA ASP A 4 8.18 19.42 3.30
C ASP A 4 7.15 18.43 2.75
N ILE A 5 7.56 17.18 2.54
CA ILE A 5 6.65 16.10 2.11
C ILE A 5 5.61 15.82 3.21
N LEU A 6 6.04 15.76 4.48
CA LEU A 6 5.12 15.55 5.61
C LEU A 6 4.11 16.70 5.75
N LEU A 7 4.54 17.94 5.55
CA LEU A 7 3.63 19.09 5.52
C LEU A 7 2.62 18.97 4.38
N LYS A 8 3.06 18.61 3.17
CA LYS A 8 2.17 18.38 2.01
C LYS A 8 1.15 17.27 2.28
N ILE A 9 1.58 16.15 2.89
CA ILE A 9 0.69 15.06 3.34
C ILE A 9 -0.35 15.59 4.30
N GLU A 10 0.09 16.34 5.32
CA GLU A 10 -0.79 16.86 6.35
C GLU A 10 -1.85 17.79 5.77
N THR A 11 -1.46 18.71 4.88
CA THR A 11 -2.38 19.62 4.19
C THR A 11 -3.40 18.87 3.35
N ALA A 12 -2.96 17.90 2.54
CA ALA A 12 -3.84 17.12 1.68
C ALA A 12 -4.86 16.30 2.48
N LEU A 13 -4.42 15.64 3.55
CA LEU A 13 -5.30 14.82 4.38
C LEU A 13 -6.22 15.64 5.30
N LYS A 14 -5.85 16.86 5.69
CA LYS A 14 -6.80 17.79 6.32
C LYS A 14 -7.92 18.18 5.37
N ALA A 15 -7.57 18.50 4.12
CA ALA A 15 -8.54 18.92 3.12
C ALA A 15 -9.54 17.81 2.74
N SER A 16 -9.16 16.53 2.86
CA SER A 16 -10.03 15.41 2.53
C SER A 16 -11.09 15.09 3.58
N ASN A 17 -10.98 15.63 4.81
CA ASN A 17 -11.85 15.33 5.95
C ASN A 17 -12.00 13.83 6.29
N LEU A 18 -11.06 12.98 5.83
CA LEU A 18 -11.09 11.54 6.11
C LEU A 18 -10.64 11.21 7.53
N LEU A 19 -9.82 12.06 8.15
CA LEU A 19 -9.15 11.80 9.43
C LEU A 19 -9.52 12.85 10.47
N THR A 20 -9.58 12.43 11.73
CA THR A 20 -9.54 13.40 12.85
C THR A 20 -8.12 13.96 12.99
N ASN A 21 -7.97 15.10 13.67
CA ASN A 21 -6.65 15.69 13.96
C ASN A 21 -5.71 14.70 14.67
N SER A 22 -6.23 13.88 15.59
CA SER A 22 -5.45 12.86 16.29
C SER A 22 -4.96 11.75 15.33
N GLN A 23 -5.84 11.25 14.47
CA GLN A 23 -5.46 10.24 13.47
C GLN A 23 -4.46 10.78 12.45
N LEU A 24 -4.60 12.04 12.07
CA LEU A 24 -3.67 12.71 11.18
C LEU A 24 -2.26 12.77 11.79
N THR A 25 -2.14 13.23 13.03
CA THR A 25 -0.85 13.27 13.75
C THR A 25 -0.23 11.88 13.85
N LEU A 26 -1.03 10.86 14.20
CA LEU A 26 -0.59 9.47 14.26
C LEU A 26 -0.09 8.95 12.90
N LEU A 27 -0.80 9.27 11.82
CA LEU A 27 -0.41 8.86 10.48
C LEU A 27 0.86 9.57 10.02
N CYS A 28 0.95 10.90 10.17
CA CYS A 28 2.14 11.66 9.79
C CYS A 28 3.39 11.17 10.55
N SER A 29 3.25 10.89 11.86
CA SER A 29 4.31 10.25 12.64
C SER A 29 4.71 8.89 12.05
N LYS A 30 3.75 8.04 11.70
CA LYS A 30 4.03 6.75 11.07
C LYS A 30 4.70 6.88 9.70
N LEU A 31 4.29 7.86 8.89
CA LEU A 31 4.82 8.10 7.55
C LEU A 31 6.24 8.70 7.57
N SER A 32 6.62 9.39 8.66
CA SER A 32 7.94 9.98 8.80
C SER A 32 9.08 8.97 8.65
N SER A 33 8.89 7.73 9.11
CA SER A 33 9.89 6.66 9.04
C SER A 33 9.95 5.95 7.69
N TYR A 34 9.08 6.28 6.73
CA TYR A 34 9.12 5.69 5.40
C TYR A 34 10.08 6.46 4.50
N GLU A 35 10.86 5.73 3.72
CA GLU A 35 11.80 6.26 2.73
C GLU A 35 11.28 6.05 1.31
N ARG A 36 11.90 6.72 0.34
CA ARG A 36 11.61 6.52 -1.08
C ARG A 36 11.70 5.03 -1.45
N GLY A 37 10.73 4.55 -2.22
CA GLY A 37 10.64 3.13 -2.60
C GLY A 37 10.05 2.20 -1.54
N SER A 38 9.80 2.68 -0.31
CA SER A 38 9.18 1.88 0.73
C SER A 38 7.74 1.49 0.36
N ILE A 39 7.32 0.31 0.79
CA ILE A 39 5.98 -0.22 0.55
C ILE A 39 5.08 0.05 1.76
N ILE A 40 3.90 0.60 1.48
CA ILE A 40 2.87 0.88 2.46
C ILE A 40 1.67 -0.01 2.16
N PHE A 41 1.35 -0.87 3.12
CA PHE A 41 0.17 -1.71 3.06
C PHE A 41 -1.03 -1.00 3.67
N PRO A 42 -2.21 -1.04 3.02
CA PRO A 42 -3.46 -0.54 3.60
C PRO A 42 -3.77 -1.16 4.96
N SER A 43 -3.39 -2.42 5.16
CA SER A 43 -3.57 -3.13 6.43
C SER A 43 -2.73 -2.55 7.58
N ILE A 44 -1.62 -1.85 7.29
CA ILE A 44 -0.83 -1.13 8.31
C ILE A 44 -1.58 0.13 8.73
N VAL A 45 -2.08 0.92 7.77
CA VAL A 45 -2.89 2.13 8.05
C VAL A 45 -4.14 1.77 8.85
N LYS A 46 -4.83 0.70 8.45
CA LYS A 46 -5.98 0.15 9.17
C LYS A 46 -5.69 -0.07 10.65
N ARG A 47 -4.62 -0.81 10.96
CA ARG A 47 -4.22 -1.14 12.34
C ARG A 47 -3.77 0.09 13.11
N HIS A 48 -2.98 0.96 12.46
CA HIS A 48 -2.37 2.13 13.10
C HIS A 48 -3.41 3.20 13.47
N LEU A 49 -4.47 3.35 12.66
CA LEU A 49 -5.49 4.38 12.86
C LEU A 49 -6.82 3.86 13.40
N GLY A 50 -7.00 2.54 13.51
CA GLY A 50 -8.25 1.91 13.94
C GLY A 50 -9.41 2.13 12.97
N VAL A 51 -9.12 2.22 11.66
CA VAL A 51 -10.13 2.47 10.61
C VAL A 51 -10.48 1.21 9.83
N SER A 52 -11.50 1.27 8.95
CA SER A 52 -11.80 0.17 8.03
C SER A 52 -10.71 0.02 6.96
N LEU A 53 -10.64 -1.16 6.34
CA LEU A 53 -9.69 -1.39 5.24
C LEU A 53 -10.01 -0.50 4.03
N ALA A 54 -11.30 -0.36 3.69
CA ALA A 54 -11.75 0.53 2.60
C ALA A 54 -11.29 1.97 2.84
N LYS A 55 -11.49 2.50 4.05
CA LYS A 55 -11.04 3.84 4.43
C LYS A 55 -9.51 3.97 4.37
N SER A 56 -8.77 2.90 4.64
CA SER A 56 -7.30 2.90 4.49
C SER A 56 -6.87 3.09 3.04
N TYR A 57 -7.59 2.50 2.07
CA TYR A 57 -7.34 2.75 0.64
C TYR A 57 -7.68 4.19 0.27
N GLU A 58 -8.81 4.72 0.72
CA GLU A 58 -9.20 6.11 0.46
C GLU A 58 -8.12 7.09 0.95
N ILE A 59 -7.63 6.91 2.19
CA ILE A 59 -6.55 7.73 2.75
C ILE A 59 -5.28 7.67 1.90
N LEU A 60 -4.86 6.47 1.49
CA LEU A 60 -3.64 6.31 0.70
C LEU A 60 -3.80 6.83 -0.74
N ASN A 61 -5.01 6.76 -1.31
CA ASN A 61 -5.31 7.34 -2.62
C ASN A 61 -5.18 8.87 -2.62
N VAL A 62 -5.56 9.57 -1.54
CA VAL A 62 -5.28 11.01 -1.42
C VAL A 62 -3.79 11.31 -1.61
N LEU A 63 -2.91 10.44 -1.10
CA LEU A 63 -1.45 10.60 -1.24
C LEU A 63 -0.94 10.22 -2.64
N VAL A 64 -1.68 9.38 -3.37
CA VAL A 64 -1.44 9.14 -4.79
C VAL A 64 -1.80 10.39 -5.61
N ASP A 65 -2.95 11.00 -5.33
CA ASP A 65 -3.46 12.18 -6.04
C ASP A 65 -2.50 13.38 -5.91
N VAL A 66 -1.83 13.53 -4.77
CA VAL A 66 -0.80 14.56 -4.56
C VAL A 66 0.62 14.10 -4.91
N GLU A 67 0.75 13.00 -5.62
CA GLU A 67 1.99 12.43 -6.17
C GLU A 67 3.07 12.08 -5.14
N ILE A 68 2.67 11.67 -3.93
CA ILE A 68 3.59 11.21 -2.88
C ILE A 68 3.73 9.70 -2.92
N LEU A 69 2.63 9.01 -3.23
CA LEU A 69 2.60 7.57 -3.43
C LEU A 69 2.32 7.25 -4.90
N LYS A 70 2.64 6.02 -5.29
CA LYS A 70 2.09 5.37 -6.48
C LYS A 70 1.42 4.07 -6.09
N VAL A 71 0.41 3.68 -6.86
CA VAL A 71 -0.22 2.37 -6.76
C VAL A 71 0.73 1.32 -7.31
N CYS A 72 0.86 0.19 -6.61
CA CYS A 72 1.61 -0.98 -7.03
C CYS A 72 0.80 -2.25 -6.73
N PHE A 73 1.26 -3.38 -7.25
CA PHE A 73 0.57 -4.66 -7.16
C PHE A 73 1.47 -5.70 -6.53
N GLN A 74 1.02 -6.30 -5.43
CA GLN A 74 1.70 -7.45 -4.83
C GLN A 74 0.99 -8.73 -5.25
N LEU A 75 1.67 -9.57 -6.02
CA LEU A 75 1.24 -10.93 -6.27
C LEU A 75 1.79 -11.85 -5.18
N GLN A 76 0.91 -12.60 -4.52
CA GLN A 76 1.26 -13.49 -3.42
C GLN A 76 0.54 -14.83 -3.57
N CYS A 77 1.25 -15.94 -3.34
CA CYS A 77 0.65 -17.26 -3.50
C CYS A 77 -0.50 -17.45 -2.50
N GLY A 78 -1.66 -17.89 -2.99
CA GLY A 78 -2.86 -18.15 -2.19
C GLY A 78 -2.73 -19.38 -1.28
N GLU A 79 -1.75 -20.25 -1.52
CA GLU A 79 -1.49 -21.43 -0.71
C GLU A 79 -0.86 -21.03 0.64
N TYR A 80 -1.47 -21.47 1.75
CA TYR A 80 -1.09 -21.10 3.11
C TYR A 80 0.41 -21.35 3.38
N ASN A 81 0.93 -22.48 2.90
CA ASN A 81 2.33 -22.91 3.08
C ASN A 81 3.34 -22.15 2.19
N CYS A 82 2.90 -21.25 1.31
CA CYS A 82 3.77 -20.51 0.36
C CYS A 82 3.70 -18.99 0.51
N SER A 83 2.75 -18.49 1.31
CA SER A 83 2.37 -17.08 1.33
C SER A 83 3.49 -16.14 1.82
N GLU A 84 4.46 -16.61 2.60
CA GLU A 84 5.60 -15.80 3.05
C GLU A 84 6.77 -15.79 2.06
N THR A 85 6.96 -16.89 1.32
CA THR A 85 8.17 -17.14 0.53
C THR A 85 8.11 -16.55 -0.87
N TYR A 86 6.91 -16.39 -1.45
CA TYR A 86 6.76 -15.93 -2.83
C TYR A 86 5.91 -14.66 -2.92
N ARG A 87 6.59 -13.52 -3.05
CA ARG A 87 5.98 -12.18 -3.18
C ARG A 87 6.70 -11.41 -4.27
N HIS A 88 5.96 -11.07 -5.33
CA HIS A 88 6.45 -10.17 -6.37
C HIS A 88 5.69 -8.86 -6.30
N ILE A 89 6.41 -7.75 -6.47
CA ILE A 89 5.84 -6.42 -6.53
C ILE A 89 6.02 -5.91 -7.95
N PHE A 90 4.92 -5.51 -8.57
CA PHE A 90 4.86 -4.93 -9.90
C PHE A 90 4.44 -3.47 -9.77
N ASP A 91 5.12 -2.58 -10.49
CA ASP A 91 4.80 -1.15 -10.46
C ASP A 91 3.60 -0.86 -11.37
N GLU A 92 3.34 -1.69 -12.39
CA GLU A 92 2.17 -1.60 -13.26
C GLU A 92 1.41 -2.94 -13.37
N ILE A 93 0.09 -2.88 -13.63
CA ILE A 93 -0.74 -4.09 -13.78
C ILE A 93 -0.34 -4.93 -15.00
N ASN A 94 0.15 -4.29 -16.06
CA ASN A 94 0.57 -4.95 -17.30
C ASN A 94 1.90 -5.69 -17.17
N GLU A 95 2.69 -5.38 -16.14
CA GLU A 95 3.92 -6.12 -15.81
C GLU A 95 3.62 -7.47 -15.18
N ILE A 96 2.40 -7.68 -14.65
CA ILE A 96 2.01 -8.94 -14.05
C ILE A 96 1.89 -10.01 -15.15
N PRO A 97 2.65 -11.12 -15.07
CA PRO A 97 2.58 -12.18 -16.08
C PRO A 97 1.16 -12.75 -16.19
N LYS A 98 0.68 -12.98 -17.42
CA LYS A 98 -0.63 -13.62 -17.67
C LYS A 98 -0.72 -15.01 -17.05
N TRP A 99 0.42 -15.68 -16.93
CA TRP A 99 0.56 -17.01 -16.36
C TRP A 99 1.78 -17.00 -15.45
N LEU A 100 1.57 -17.37 -14.20
CA LEU A 100 2.65 -17.59 -13.25
C LEU A 100 2.31 -18.85 -12.46
N THR A 101 3.34 -19.59 -12.10
CA THR A 101 3.26 -20.77 -11.25
C THR A 101 4.15 -20.53 -10.05
N CYS A 102 3.69 -20.89 -8.86
CA CYS A 102 4.50 -20.80 -7.65
C CYS A 102 5.67 -21.79 -7.73
N GLU A 103 6.90 -21.31 -7.62
CA GLU A 103 8.10 -22.14 -7.68
C GLU A 103 8.22 -23.11 -6.50
N HIS A 104 7.51 -22.84 -5.40
CA HIS A 104 7.56 -23.66 -4.20
C HIS A 104 6.54 -24.82 -4.19
N CYS A 105 5.29 -24.57 -4.59
CA CYS A 105 4.22 -25.59 -4.55
C CYS A 105 3.66 -25.99 -5.92
N GLY A 106 4.09 -25.35 -7.01
CA GLY A 106 3.60 -25.64 -8.36
C GLY A 106 2.16 -25.17 -8.63
N SER A 107 1.52 -24.45 -7.71
CA SER A 107 0.16 -23.93 -7.92
C SER A 107 0.17 -22.80 -8.95
N LYS A 108 -0.88 -22.72 -9.75
CA LYS A 108 -1.07 -21.60 -10.69
C LYS A 108 -1.64 -20.41 -9.95
N PHE A 109 -1.06 -19.24 -10.19
CA PHE A 109 -1.61 -18.00 -9.67
C PHE A 109 -2.92 -17.65 -10.37
N ASN A 110 -3.93 -17.27 -9.60
CA ASN A 110 -5.07 -16.54 -10.08
C ASN A 110 -4.78 -15.04 -9.94
N ILE A 111 -4.29 -14.41 -11.01
CA ILE A 111 -3.85 -13.01 -10.99
C ILE A 111 -4.89 -12.06 -10.38
N VAL A 112 -6.19 -12.28 -10.62
CA VAL A 112 -7.25 -11.43 -10.07
C VAL A 112 -7.40 -11.60 -8.56
N LYS A 113 -7.31 -12.83 -8.05
CA LYS A 113 -7.52 -13.14 -6.62
C LYS A 113 -6.26 -12.98 -5.77
N ASP A 114 -5.12 -13.28 -6.36
CA ASP A 114 -3.83 -13.40 -5.67
C ASP A 114 -3.04 -12.08 -5.70
N THR A 115 -3.54 -11.09 -6.44
CA THR A 115 -2.97 -9.75 -6.49
C THR A 115 -3.63 -8.85 -5.45
N LYS A 116 -2.80 -8.15 -4.67
CA LYS A 116 -3.23 -7.12 -3.72
C LYS A 116 -2.74 -5.76 -4.19
N VAL A 117 -3.62 -4.77 -4.13
CA VAL A 117 -3.25 -3.37 -4.34
C VAL A 117 -2.49 -2.87 -3.12
N ILE A 118 -1.31 -2.32 -3.35
CA ILE A 118 -0.42 -1.76 -2.35
C ILE A 118 0.10 -0.40 -2.85
N PHE A 119 0.84 0.31 -2.00
CA PHE A 119 1.33 1.65 -2.31
C PHE A 119 2.84 1.71 -2.11
N LYS A 120 3.53 2.46 -2.97
CA LYS A 120 4.97 2.67 -2.91
C LYS A 120 5.28 4.16 -2.84
N VAL A 121 6.20 4.54 -1.97
CA VAL A 121 6.65 5.94 -1.84
C VAL A 121 7.45 6.32 -3.09
N LYS A 122 7.06 7.43 -3.74
CA LYS A 122 7.69 7.93 -4.97
C LYS A 122 9.09 8.50 -4.75
#